data_AF-S4WAD4-F1
#
_entry.id   AF-S4WAD4-F1
#
_cell.length_a   1.000
_cell.length_b   1.000
_cell.length_c   1.000
_cell.angle_alpha   90.00
_cell.angle_beta   90.00
_cell.angle_gamma   90.00
#
_symmetry.space_group_name_H-M   'P 1'
#
loop_
_entity.id
_entity.type
_entity.pdbx_description
1 polymer ?
#
loop_
_entity_poly.entity_id
_entity_poly.type
_entity_poly.pdbx_seq_one_letter_code
_entity_poly.pdbx_strand_id
1 'polypeptide(L)'
;GLALVAFADGRYCGASLDRNGLRPCRYYITEDRVICRLRSGALKIEDEKVLQKGRLKPGRMLLVDTLEGKIVDNQNLKQKSANRFDFKTWIQANMISLPELKERVERKGAEPLQIDQVRLQADPRLPAFGYTFEQLSLLLAPMAQDAHEALGSMGNDQSLACLSKEPRLVYEYFRQLFAQ
;
A
#
# COMPACT_ATOMS: atom_id res chain seq x y z
N GLY A 1 0.03 -7.87 -2.70
CA GLY A 1 0.44 -9.28 -2.69
C GLY A 1 1.59 -9.51 -3.66
N LEU A 2 2.27 -10.64 -3.54
CA LEU A 2 3.32 -11.08 -4.46
C LEU A 2 2.71 -11.45 -5.82
N ALA A 3 3.01 -10.71 -6.89
CA ALA A 3 2.43 -11.03 -8.20
C ALA A 3 3.45 -10.85 -9.34
N LEU A 4 3.56 -11.90 -10.15
CA LEU A 4 4.05 -11.84 -11.52
C LEU A 4 2.91 -12.38 -12.38
N VAL A 5 2.37 -11.55 -13.26
CA VAL A 5 1.27 -11.95 -14.14
C VAL A 5 1.79 -11.99 -15.56
N ALA A 6 1.81 -13.16 -16.17
CA ALA A 6 1.96 -13.31 -17.61
C ALA A 6 0.57 -13.32 -18.25
N PHE A 7 0.41 -12.61 -19.36
CA PHE A 7 -0.87 -12.44 -20.03
C PHE A 7 -0.70 -12.35 -21.55
N ALA A 8 -1.76 -12.67 -22.29
CA ALA A 8 -1.85 -12.47 -23.72
C ALA A 8 -3.32 -12.25 -24.12
N ASP A 9 -3.57 -11.41 -25.13
CA ASP A 9 -4.92 -11.09 -25.64
C ASP A 9 -5.07 -11.34 -27.16
N GLY A 10 -4.13 -12.10 -27.75
CA GLY A 10 -4.11 -12.43 -29.18
C GLY A 10 -3.31 -11.45 -30.04
N ARG A 11 -3.21 -10.17 -29.64
CA ARG A 11 -2.30 -9.19 -30.28
C ARG A 11 -1.10 -8.87 -29.41
N TYR A 12 -1.31 -8.77 -28.11
CA TYR A 12 -0.29 -8.45 -27.15
C TYR A 12 0.02 -9.67 -26.29
N CYS A 13 1.30 -9.85 -25.98
CA CYS A 13 1.74 -10.78 -24.95
C CYS A 13 2.74 -10.09 -24.03
N GLY A 14 2.72 -10.43 -22.75
CA GLY A 14 3.53 -9.69 -21.80
C GLY A 14 3.55 -10.27 -20.40
N ALA A 15 4.33 -9.59 -19.55
CA ALA A 15 4.42 -9.87 -18.13
C ALA A 15 4.41 -8.56 -17.33
N SER A 16 3.69 -8.53 -16.21
CA SER A 16 3.63 -7.40 -15.30
C SER A 16 4.00 -7.82 -13.88
N LEU A 17 4.74 -6.93 -13.22
CA LEU A 17 5.17 -7.10 -11.84
C LEU A 17 4.31 -6.30 -10.88
N ASP A 18 4.14 -6.81 -9.67
CA ASP A 18 3.54 -6.04 -8.58
C ASP A 18 4.34 -4.76 -8.28
N ARG A 19 3.69 -3.84 -7.55
CA ARG A 19 4.24 -2.52 -7.21
C ARG A 19 5.55 -2.57 -6.42
N ASN A 20 5.79 -3.63 -5.67
CA ASN A 20 6.99 -3.82 -4.86
C ASN A 20 8.03 -4.71 -5.57
N GLY A 21 7.60 -5.43 -6.60
CA GLY A 21 8.43 -6.31 -7.40
C GLY A 21 9.00 -7.49 -6.64
N LEU A 22 8.15 -8.13 -5.84
CA LEU A 22 8.54 -9.18 -4.91
C LEU A 22 8.71 -10.56 -5.59
N ARG A 23 8.36 -10.68 -6.87
CA ARG A 23 8.64 -11.85 -7.71
C ARG A 23 9.75 -11.55 -8.71
N PRO A 24 10.67 -12.49 -8.99
CA PRO A 24 11.64 -12.31 -10.06
C PRO A 24 10.99 -12.56 -11.44
N CYS A 25 11.12 -11.63 -12.40
CA CYS A 25 11.09 -11.97 -13.84
C CYS A 25 12.35 -11.40 -14.48
N ARG A 26 13.08 -12.27 -15.18
CA ARG A 26 14.17 -11.91 -16.07
C ARG A 26 13.70 -12.13 -17.50
N TYR A 27 14.18 -11.30 -18.41
CA TYR A 27 13.89 -11.46 -19.83
C TYR A 27 15.14 -11.42 -20.68
N TYR A 28 15.07 -12.11 -21.81
CA TYR A 28 16.08 -12.15 -22.85
C TYR A 28 15.41 -11.70 -24.15
N ILE A 29 16.12 -10.89 -24.90
CA ILE A 29 15.72 -10.47 -26.25
C ILE A 29 16.78 -11.03 -27.17
N THR A 30 16.36 -11.89 -28.10
CA THR A 30 17.16 -12.40 -29.21
C THR A 30 16.70 -11.74 -30.51
N GLU A 31 17.37 -12.02 -31.62
CA GLU A 31 16.97 -11.51 -32.93
C GLU A 31 15.56 -11.93 -33.34
N ASP A 32 15.12 -13.11 -32.88
CA ASP A 32 13.87 -13.75 -33.29
C ASP A 32 12.79 -13.78 -32.19
N ARG A 33 13.14 -13.66 -30.90
CA ARG A 33 12.22 -13.95 -29.78
C ARG A 33 12.44 -13.08 -28.56
N VAL A 34 11.38 -12.95 -27.76
CA VAL A 34 11.41 -12.40 -26.40
C VAL A 34 11.02 -13.48 -25.42
N ILE A 35 11.85 -13.70 -24.39
CA ILE A 35 11.69 -14.79 -23.42
C ILE A 35 11.68 -14.19 -22.01
N CYS A 36 10.53 -14.15 -21.30
CA CYS A 36 10.48 -13.89 -19.84
C CYS A 36 10.49 -15.22 -19.07
N ARG A 37 11.20 -15.23 -17.95
CA ARG A 37 11.33 -16.38 -17.05
C ARG A 37 11.49 -15.95 -15.60
N LEU A 38 11.02 -16.81 -14.70
CA LEU A 38 11.15 -16.61 -13.24
C LEU A 38 12.59 -16.80 -12.75
N ARG A 39 13.35 -17.74 -13.34
CA ARG A 39 14.72 -18.10 -12.92
C ARG A 39 15.69 -18.06 -14.09
N SER A 40 16.92 -17.60 -13.86
CA SER A 40 18.01 -17.71 -14.85
C SER A 40 18.46 -19.17 -15.04
N GLY A 41 18.79 -19.54 -16.27
CA GLY A 41 19.30 -20.87 -16.64
C GLY A 41 18.23 -21.90 -17.01
N ALA A 42 16.94 -21.57 -16.95
CA ALA A 42 15.85 -22.52 -17.27
C ALA A 42 15.78 -22.92 -18.75
N LEU A 43 16.37 -22.13 -19.65
CA LEU A 43 16.45 -22.40 -21.09
C LEU A 43 17.89 -22.14 -21.54
N LYS A 44 18.47 -23.10 -22.27
CA LYS A 44 19.78 -22.96 -22.93
C LYS A 44 19.59 -22.07 -24.16
N ILE A 45 20.26 -20.93 -24.16
CA ILE A 45 20.28 -19.97 -25.27
C ILE A 45 21.75 -19.69 -25.53
N GLU A 46 22.18 -19.78 -26.78
CA GLU A 46 23.53 -19.40 -27.19
C GLU A 46 23.72 -17.90 -26.93
N ASP A 47 24.79 -17.54 -26.23
CA ASP A 47 25.02 -16.15 -25.82
C ASP A 47 25.19 -15.20 -27.02
N GLU A 48 25.67 -15.70 -28.16
CA GLU A 48 25.81 -14.96 -29.42
C GLU A 48 24.48 -14.44 -29.97
N LYS A 49 23.36 -15.14 -29.69
CA LYS A 49 22.03 -14.76 -30.16
C LYS A 49 21.33 -13.75 -29.25
N VAL A 50 21.92 -13.40 -28.11
CA VAL A 50 21.27 -12.55 -27.10
C VAL A 50 21.65 -11.09 -27.32
N LEU A 51 20.68 -10.30 -27.79
CA LEU A 51 20.82 -8.85 -27.96
C LEU A 51 20.75 -8.10 -26.63
N GLN A 52 19.84 -8.53 -25.73
CA GLN A 52 19.66 -7.86 -24.45
C GLN A 52 19.24 -8.83 -23.35
N LYS A 53 19.81 -8.64 -22.15
CA LYS A 53 19.43 -9.32 -20.91
C LYS A 53 18.88 -8.29 -19.94
N GLY A 54 17.72 -8.55 -19.36
CA GLY A 54 17.05 -7.61 -18.46
C GLY A 54 16.29 -8.29 -17.32
N ARG A 55 15.81 -7.47 -16.40
CA ARG A 55 14.87 -7.87 -15.34
C ARG A 55 13.72 -6.88 -15.27
N LEU A 56 12.52 -7.40 -15.01
CA LEU A 56 11.35 -6.56 -14.79
C LEU A 56 11.49 -5.84 -13.44
N LYS A 57 11.28 -4.52 -13.44
CA LYS A 57 11.35 -3.68 -12.24
C LYS A 57 9.96 -3.53 -11.61
N PRO A 58 9.88 -3.17 -10.32
CA PRO A 58 8.61 -2.93 -9.63
C PRO A 58 7.68 -2.01 -10.44
N GLY A 59 6.42 -2.42 -10.61
CA GLY A 59 5.40 -1.68 -11.35
C GLY A 59 5.66 -1.46 -12.85
N ARG A 60 6.65 -2.14 -13.45
CA ARG A 60 6.88 -2.14 -14.90
C ARG A 60 6.22 -3.34 -15.57
N MET A 61 5.95 -3.17 -16.85
CA MET A 61 5.42 -4.21 -17.74
C MET A 61 6.39 -4.45 -18.89
N LEU A 62 6.61 -5.72 -19.22
CA LEU A 62 7.20 -6.13 -20.49
C LEU A 62 6.02 -6.48 -21.41
N LEU A 63 5.91 -5.81 -22.55
CA LEU A 63 4.83 -6.02 -23.50
C LEU A 63 5.40 -6.11 -24.91
N VAL A 64 4.90 -7.09 -25.67
CA VAL A 64 5.26 -7.31 -27.08
C VAL A 64 3.98 -7.22 -27.90
N ASP A 65 3.99 -6.40 -28.94
CA ASP A 65 2.94 -6.38 -29.98
C ASP A 65 3.31 -7.41 -31.04
N THR A 66 2.52 -8.48 -31.14
CA THR A 66 2.78 -9.58 -32.08
C THR A 66 2.39 -9.25 -33.51
N LEU A 67 1.58 -8.20 -33.74
CA LEU A 67 1.27 -7.72 -35.09
C LEU A 67 2.39 -6.84 -35.64
N GLU A 68 2.92 -5.93 -34.82
CA GLU A 68 4.02 -5.05 -35.23
C GLU A 68 5.41 -5.67 -35.04
N GLY A 69 5.50 -6.77 -34.29
CA GLY A 69 6.76 -7.46 -33.99
C GLY A 69 7.70 -6.66 -33.08
N LYS A 70 7.16 -5.78 -32.22
CA LYS A 70 7.94 -4.83 -31.44
C LYS A 70 7.68 -4.94 -29.95
N ILE A 71 8.73 -4.70 -29.16
CA ILE A 71 8.61 -4.51 -27.72
C ILE A 71 8.08 -3.10 -27.48
N VAL A 72 6.97 -3.01 -26.75
CA VAL A 72 6.33 -1.74 -26.45
C VAL A 72 7.04 -1.10 -25.27
N ASP A 73 7.48 0.15 -25.44
CA ASP A 73 8.06 0.90 -24.34
C ASP A 73 7.03 1.19 -23.24
N ASN A 74 7.39 0.82 -22.01
CA ASN A 74 6.51 0.91 -20.85
C ASN A 74 6.14 2.36 -20.50
N GLN A 75 7.05 3.33 -20.68
CA GLN A 75 6.74 4.73 -20.38
C GLN A 75 5.78 5.30 -21.42
N ASN A 76 6.06 5.07 -22.70
CA ASN A 76 5.21 5.49 -23.80
C ASN A 76 3.80 4.88 -23.69
N LEU A 77 3.70 3.58 -23.38
CA LEU A 77 2.40 2.92 -23.17
C LEU A 77 1.59 3.55 -22.03
N LYS A 78 2.24 3.83 -20.89
CA LYS A 78 1.59 4.49 -19.76
C LYS A 78 1.18 5.92 -20.10
N GLN A 79 2.02 6.65 -20.85
CA GLN A 79 1.71 8.00 -21.28
C GLN A 79 0.52 8.02 -22.25
N LYS A 80 0.50 7.14 -23.24
CA LYS A 80 -0.63 6.97 -24.17
C LYS A 80 -1.93 6.68 -23.41
N SER A 81 -1.85 5.79 -22.42
CA SER A 81 -3.01 5.42 -21.59
C SER A 81 -3.49 6.59 -20.71
N ALA A 82 -2.55 7.32 -20.10
CA ALA A 82 -2.84 8.49 -19.27
C ALA A 82 -3.40 9.66 -20.08
N ASN A 83 -3.02 9.79 -21.36
CA ASN A 83 -3.49 10.86 -22.24
C ASN A 83 -4.82 10.55 -22.94
N ARG A 84 -5.46 9.39 -22.67
CA ARG A 84 -6.75 9.04 -23.29
C ARG A 84 -7.86 10.01 -22.88
N PHE A 85 -7.79 10.52 -21.66
CA PHE A 85 -8.74 11.47 -21.10
C PHE A 85 -8.00 12.46 -20.21
N ASP A 86 -8.58 13.62 -19.96
CA ASP A 86 -8.02 14.62 -19.06
C ASP A 86 -8.32 14.27 -17.58
N PHE A 87 -7.67 13.20 -17.10
CA PHE A 87 -7.80 12.75 -15.71
C PHE A 87 -7.38 13.83 -14.70
N LYS A 88 -6.47 14.74 -15.08
CA LYS A 88 -6.02 15.82 -14.21
C LYS A 88 -7.17 16.77 -13.90
N THR A 89 -7.90 17.22 -14.93
CA THR A 89 -9.07 18.09 -14.73
C THR A 89 -10.16 17.37 -13.95
N TRP A 90 -10.37 16.08 -14.16
CA TRP A 90 -11.35 15.31 -13.38
C TRP A 90 -11.01 15.27 -11.89
N ILE A 91 -9.74 15.03 -11.55
CA ILE A 91 -9.26 15.04 -10.16
C ILE A 91 -9.43 16.43 -9.56
N GLN A 92 -9.00 17.48 -10.26
CA GLN A 92 -9.08 18.86 -9.75
C GLN A 92 -10.52 19.36 -9.58
N ALA A 93 -11.44 18.94 -10.44
CA ALA A 93 -12.83 19.37 -10.37
C ALA A 93 -13.65 18.63 -9.30
N ASN A 94 -13.27 17.39 -8.95
CA ASN A 94 -14.12 16.50 -8.14
C ASN A 94 -13.49 16.00 -6.83
N MET A 95 -12.19 16.20 -6.64
CA MET A 95 -11.53 15.86 -5.37
C MET A 95 -11.44 17.08 -4.48
N ILE A 96 -11.82 16.91 -3.21
CA ILE A 96 -11.63 17.91 -2.17
C ILE A 96 -10.53 17.40 -1.25
N SER A 97 -9.47 18.19 -1.09
CA SER A 97 -8.40 17.84 -0.16
C SER A 97 -8.75 18.27 1.27
N LEU A 98 -8.21 17.57 2.27
CA LEU A 98 -8.41 17.93 3.68
C LEU A 98 -7.92 19.36 4.01
N PRO A 99 -6.79 19.86 3.47
CA PRO A 99 -6.37 21.26 3.67
C PRO A 99 -7.38 22.28 3.13
N GLU A 100 -7.89 22.09 1.91
CA GLU A 100 -8.93 22.97 1.34
C GLU A 100 -10.22 22.92 2.15
N LEU A 101 -10.59 21.75 2.67
CA LEU A 101 -11.75 21.59 3.54
C LEU A 101 -11.57 22.36 4.85
N LYS A 102 -10.39 22.27 5.49
CA LYS A 102 -10.07 23.00 6.72
C LYS A 102 -10.18 24.50 6.52
N GLU A 103 -9.54 25.02 5.46
CA GLU A 103 -9.59 26.46 5.13
C GLU A 103 -11.04 26.93 4.90
N ARG A 104 -11.86 26.12 4.23
CA ARG A 104 -13.28 26.43 4.01
C ARG A 104 -14.09 26.45 5.31
N VAL A 105 -13.78 25.58 6.26
CA VAL A 105 -14.44 25.50 7.58
C VAL A 105 -14.03 26.68 8.46
N GLU A 106 -12.74 27.01 8.48
CA GLU A 106 -12.20 28.18 9.19
C GLU A 106 -12.79 29.49 8.66
N ARG A 107 -12.87 29.67 7.33
CA ARG A 107 -13.52 30.83 6.70
C ARG A 107 -15.01 30.97 7.05
N LYS A 108 -15.69 29.85 7.34
CA LYS A 108 -17.10 29.85 7.77
C LYS A 108 -17.28 30.18 9.24
N GLY A 109 -16.20 30.48 9.97
CA GLY A 109 -16.25 30.85 11.38
C GLY A 109 -16.51 29.65 12.29
N ALA A 110 -16.10 28.44 11.89
CA ALA A 110 -16.10 27.32 12.82
C ALA A 110 -15.12 27.63 13.97
N GLU A 111 -15.65 27.70 15.19
CA GLU A 111 -14.81 27.95 16.35
C GLU A 111 -13.90 26.74 16.62
N PRO A 112 -12.63 26.97 16.99
CA PRO A 112 -11.77 25.89 17.46
C PRO A 112 -12.41 25.25 18.69
N LEU A 113 -12.21 23.93 18.84
CA LEU A 113 -12.62 23.20 20.03
C LEU A 113 -12.04 23.90 21.27
N GLN A 114 -12.90 24.45 22.11
CA GLN A 114 -12.50 24.97 23.41
C GLN A 114 -12.26 23.79 24.34
N ILE A 115 -11.01 23.63 24.78
CA ILE A 115 -10.67 22.66 25.81
C ILE A 115 -11.25 23.16 27.12
N ASP A 116 -12.13 22.36 27.72
CA ASP A 116 -12.68 22.61 29.04
C ASP A 116 -11.59 22.47 30.11
N GLN A 117 -11.71 23.23 31.21
CA GLN A 117 -10.75 23.17 32.31
C GLN A 117 -10.88 21.89 33.17
N VAL A 118 -11.67 20.92 32.71
CA VAL A 118 -11.90 19.66 33.41
C VAL A 118 -10.61 18.85 33.38
N ARG A 119 -10.16 18.41 34.56
CA ARG A 119 -9.03 17.49 34.64
C ARG A 119 -9.40 16.20 33.93
N LEU A 120 -8.51 15.68 33.09
CA LEU A 120 -8.72 14.45 32.32
C LEU A 120 -9.23 13.30 33.21
N GLN A 121 -8.66 13.12 34.40
CA GLN A 121 -9.07 12.07 35.35
C GLN A 121 -10.51 12.19 35.87
N ALA A 122 -11.09 13.38 35.80
CA ALA A 122 -12.45 13.66 36.25
C ALA A 122 -13.49 13.53 35.11
N ASP A 123 -13.05 13.24 33.89
CA ASP A 123 -13.94 13.11 32.74
C ASP A 123 -14.70 11.77 32.80
N PRO A 124 -16.03 11.77 33.00
CA PRO A 124 -16.82 10.54 33.09
C PRO A 124 -16.88 9.75 31.78
N ARG A 125 -16.52 10.37 30.64
CA ARG A 125 -16.49 9.70 29.34
C ARG A 125 -15.39 8.64 29.29
N LEU A 126 -14.26 8.87 29.94
CA LEU A 126 -13.12 7.94 29.92
C LEU A 126 -13.50 6.55 30.48
N PRO A 127 -14.02 6.41 31.72
CA PRO A 127 -14.45 5.11 32.20
C PRO A 127 -15.66 4.55 31.43
N ALA A 128 -16.54 5.41 30.90
CA ALA A 128 -17.67 4.96 30.07
C ALA A 128 -17.21 4.27 28.76
N PHE A 129 -16.08 4.68 28.20
CA PHE A 129 -15.43 4.05 27.04
C PHE A 129 -14.36 3.02 27.42
N GLY A 130 -14.23 2.68 28.72
CA GLY A 130 -13.28 1.68 29.20
C GLY A 130 -11.83 2.15 29.26
N TYR A 131 -11.56 3.46 29.20
CA TYR A 131 -10.22 4.00 29.38
C TYR A 131 -9.77 3.90 30.83
N THR A 132 -8.61 3.31 31.06
CA THR A 132 -7.95 3.26 32.37
C THR A 132 -6.83 4.29 32.47
N PHE A 133 -6.46 4.67 33.70
CA PHE A 133 -5.32 5.56 33.93
C PHE A 133 -4.04 5.01 33.30
N GLU A 134 -3.83 3.69 33.38
CA GLU A 134 -2.69 3.01 32.78
C GLU A 134 -2.66 3.17 31.25
N GLN A 135 -3.79 2.99 30.57
CA GLN A 135 -3.86 3.20 29.12
C GLN A 135 -3.55 4.65 28.73
N LEU A 136 -4.01 5.63 29.52
CA LEU A 136 -3.71 7.04 29.26
C LEU A 136 -2.21 7.33 29.46
N SER A 137 -1.62 6.85 30.56
CA SER A 137 -0.24 7.17 30.92
C SER A 137 0.80 6.35 30.15
N LEU A 138 0.54 5.07 29.86
CA LEU A 138 1.49 4.18 29.20
C LEU A 138 1.33 4.14 27.69
N LEU A 139 0.13 4.39 27.15
CA LEU A 139 -0.12 4.30 25.71
C LEU A 139 -0.31 5.70 25.09
N LEU A 140 -1.31 6.46 25.57
CA LEU A 140 -1.66 7.74 24.94
C LEU A 140 -0.64 8.86 25.21
N ALA A 141 -0.10 8.97 26.42
CA ALA A 141 0.85 10.03 26.75
C ALA A 141 2.15 9.94 25.93
N PRO A 142 2.79 8.77 25.75
CA PRO A 142 3.94 8.64 24.85
C PRO A 142 3.59 8.93 23.39
N MET A 143 2.42 8.48 22.91
CA MET A 143 1.95 8.82 21.54
C MET A 143 1.80 10.33 21.34
N ALA A 144 1.32 11.05 22.35
CA ALA A 144 1.16 12.50 22.28
C ALA A 144 2.50 13.26 22.37
N GLN A 145 3.47 12.74 23.13
CA GLN A 145 4.78 13.38 23.33
C GLN A 145 5.76 13.10 22.19
N ASP A 146 5.88 11.83 21.80
CA ASP A 146 6.92 11.36 20.90
C ASP A 146 6.41 11.12 19.47
N ALA A 147 5.09 11.17 19.23
CA ALA A 147 4.46 10.82 17.96
C ALA A 147 4.77 9.38 17.49
N HIS A 148 5.11 8.49 18.42
CA HIS A 148 5.35 7.06 18.19
C HIS A 148 4.44 6.23 19.09
N GLU A 149 4.10 5.01 18.66
CA GLU A 149 3.38 4.08 19.52
C GLU A 149 4.22 3.67 20.73
N ALA A 150 3.55 3.39 21.85
CA ALA A 150 4.23 2.96 23.06
C ALA A 150 4.86 1.58 22.86
N LEU A 151 6.13 1.45 23.24
CA LEU A 151 6.86 0.19 23.21
C LEU A 151 6.75 -0.51 24.57
N GLY A 152 6.58 -1.83 24.53
CA GLY A 152 6.60 -2.71 25.69
C GLY A 152 7.39 -3.98 25.40
N SER A 153 7.66 -4.76 26.44
CA SER A 153 8.32 -6.06 26.33
C SER A 153 7.51 -7.12 27.10
N MET A 154 7.94 -8.38 27.01
CA MET A 154 7.25 -9.57 27.54
C MET A 154 6.00 -9.97 26.74
N GLY A 155 5.52 -11.18 27.01
CA GLY A 155 4.29 -11.71 26.41
C GLY A 155 3.04 -11.08 27.01
N ASN A 156 1.92 -11.19 26.30
CA ASN A 156 0.62 -10.84 26.84
C ASN A 156 0.03 -12.03 27.60
N ASP A 157 0.16 -12.01 28.93
CA ASP A 157 -0.34 -13.06 29.83
C ASP A 157 -1.83 -12.87 30.20
N GLN A 158 -2.52 -11.88 29.63
CA GLN A 158 -3.95 -11.70 29.88
C GLN A 158 -4.78 -12.80 29.23
N SER A 159 -5.89 -13.17 29.88
CA SER A 159 -6.89 -14.07 29.30
C SER A 159 -7.39 -13.54 27.95
N LEU A 160 -7.69 -14.44 27.01
CA LEU A 160 -8.41 -14.07 25.79
C LEU A 160 -9.70 -13.31 26.15
N ALA A 161 -10.09 -12.34 25.32
CA ALA A 161 -11.21 -11.46 25.62
C ALA A 161 -12.52 -12.22 25.92
N CYS A 162 -12.78 -13.32 25.19
CA CYS A 162 -13.94 -14.18 25.39
C CYS A 162 -13.91 -15.02 26.68
N LEU A 163 -12.75 -15.16 27.32
CA LEU A 163 -12.57 -15.90 28.59
C LEU A 163 -12.43 -14.96 29.79
N SER A 164 -12.34 -13.65 29.55
CA SER A 164 -12.16 -12.68 30.62
C SER A 164 -13.45 -12.53 31.44
N LYS A 165 -13.29 -12.40 32.76
CA LYS A 165 -14.39 -12.05 33.67
C LYS A 165 -14.66 -10.54 33.70
N GLU A 166 -13.71 -9.75 33.19
CA GLU A 166 -13.79 -8.31 33.11
C GLU A 166 -14.41 -7.86 31.78
N PRO A 167 -15.08 -6.70 31.74
CA PRO A 167 -15.59 -6.15 30.50
C PRO A 167 -14.44 -5.84 29.55
N ARG A 168 -14.44 -6.46 28.36
CA ARG A 168 -13.45 -6.24 27.30
C ARG A 168 -14.03 -5.43 26.15
N LEU A 169 -13.20 -4.57 25.57
CA LEU A 169 -13.59 -3.72 24.45
C LEU A 169 -13.67 -4.54 23.16
N VAL A 170 -14.53 -4.10 22.23
CA VAL A 170 -14.83 -4.84 21.00
C VAL A 170 -13.57 -5.13 20.18
N TYR A 171 -12.61 -4.20 20.15
CA TYR A 171 -11.38 -4.37 19.38
C TYR A 171 -10.45 -5.46 19.96
N GLU A 172 -10.60 -5.89 21.22
CA GLU A 172 -9.79 -6.99 21.78
C GLU A 172 -10.14 -8.37 21.19
N TYR A 173 -11.31 -8.47 20.55
CA TYR A 173 -11.76 -9.68 19.87
C TYR A 173 -11.17 -9.82 18.46
N PHE A 174 -10.65 -8.72 17.89
CA PHE A 174 -10.05 -8.72 16.57
C PHE A 174 -8.53 -8.86 16.68
N ARG A 175 -7.97 -9.87 15.99
CA ARG A 175 -6.53 -10.08 15.92
C ARG A 175 -6.01 -9.65 14.56
N GLN A 176 -4.96 -8.83 14.58
CA GLN A 176 -4.28 -8.42 13.35
C GLN A 176 -3.64 -9.65 12.72
N LEU A 177 -4.02 -9.93 11.48
CA LEU A 177 -3.35 -10.95 10.68
C LEU A 177 -2.02 -10.38 10.19
N PHE A 178 -1.01 -11.24 10.09
CA PHE A 178 0.27 -10.91 9.50
C PHE A 178 0.63 -11.94 8.43
N ALA A 179 1.37 -11.50 7.42
CA ALA A 179 1.92 -12.40 6.42
C ALA A 179 3.13 -13.14 7.04
N GLN A 180 3.13 -14.47 6.91
CA GLN A 180 4.25 -15.35 7.25
C GLN A 180 4.93 -15.82 5.96
#